data_AF-A0A535L585-F1
#
_entry.id   AF-A0A535L585-F1
#
_cell.length_a   1.000
_cell.length_b   1.000
_cell.length_c   1.000
_cell.angle_alpha   90.00
_cell.angle_beta   90.00
_cell.angle_gamma   90.00
#
_symmetry.space_group_name_H-M   'P 1'
#
loop_
_entity.id
_entity.type
_entity.pdbx_description
1 polymer ?
#
loop_
_entity_poly.entity_id
_entity_poly.type
_entity_poly.pdbx_seq_one_letter_code
_entity_poly.pdbx_strand_id
1 'polypeptide(L)'
;MTQQNVSPICDCCGLPIIPGSGEDCPQCNYPINRIKEEHFLESSLRDLQRVAINGGANVTVSGLIGRYRTRLNYLRSLHAAMPLFAAGGKQSEKVPAPKPPPVPVWSAVVVTPNEKSQQPVRRGFSFSWRSFVVDQAITIIGLLGAFLILMGALNSVVTTGSNPLLSFLIVFGVHAFFGIAGVVAYRFTNFKLIARLYSGIYVLLVPLVGFTSYNLMLGAHITLSLPTLIAIAAVYAAIVYTLLAIYQGFSIYGYLGAMALIVADLAVAADLHLNYSWWPAMLMPLAFAALTSIARSPSTRGERYFTGMLLVLRQPVRVFMYSIVGICLLSAVAVTVLSLSLESTFFNASMEEIRLSILSMSVLLLIWTAAWFWLMKRTRELPVLALLFLACVLAFCYVFNFSQGGYTLVLVSVALLYHALNRFAVPLLQPLGKLGRSLDQIALVLVCLAPFISSPLLPQQLFSAAYQIPLDSNLNLYVHPNWAAAAELIAVGVGCLLTMSIILLHANHRGKTENHYNNWPWLLLLSGFLLNWELSTIVLSLNLV
;
A
#
# COMPACT_ATOMS: atom_id res chain seq x y z
N MET A 1 -7.59 28.39 49.77
CA MET A 1 -7.25 26.96 49.61
C MET A 1 -8.33 26.31 48.77
N THR A 2 -8.15 26.30 47.44
CA THR A 2 -9.11 25.75 46.49
C THR A 2 -9.00 24.23 46.50
N GLN A 3 -9.99 23.54 47.05
CA GLN A 3 -10.23 22.11 46.82
C GLN A 3 -10.35 21.90 45.30
N GLN A 4 -9.29 21.40 44.69
CA GLN A 4 -9.29 21.04 43.28
C GLN A 4 -10.07 19.72 43.14
N ASN A 5 -11.15 19.76 42.38
CA ASN A 5 -12.06 18.65 42.15
C ASN A 5 -11.31 17.41 41.64
N VAL A 6 -11.34 16.36 42.46
CA VAL A 6 -11.03 14.99 42.06
C VAL A 6 -12.08 14.55 41.04
N SER A 7 -11.67 13.91 39.95
CA SER A 7 -12.59 13.33 38.95
C SER A 7 -13.64 12.47 39.66
N PRO A 8 -14.95 12.58 39.35
CA PRO A 8 -15.99 11.80 40.01
C PRO A 8 -15.95 10.30 39.64
N ILE A 9 -15.04 9.90 38.75
CA ILE A 9 -14.92 8.55 38.18
C ILE A 9 -13.45 8.13 38.23
N CYS A 10 -13.19 6.86 38.54
CA CYS A 10 -11.85 6.28 38.53
C CYS A 10 -11.33 6.07 37.11
N ASP A 11 -10.16 6.61 36.79
CA ASP A 11 -9.57 6.52 35.45
C ASP A 11 -9.16 5.09 35.03
N CYS A 12 -8.90 4.20 36.00
CA CYS A 12 -8.57 2.80 35.71
C CYS A 12 -9.80 1.92 35.44
N CYS A 13 -10.85 1.97 36.27
CA CYS A 13 -11.98 1.04 36.18
C CYS A 13 -13.30 1.68 35.70
N GLY A 14 -13.34 3.01 35.54
CA GLY A 14 -14.52 3.74 35.04
C GLY A 14 -15.69 3.81 36.02
N LEU A 15 -15.51 3.39 37.29
CA LEU A 15 -16.56 3.40 38.31
C LEU A 15 -16.57 4.72 39.11
N PRO A 16 -17.74 5.15 39.60
CA PRO A 16 -17.85 6.38 40.39
C PRO A 16 -17.10 6.29 41.71
N ILE A 17 -16.41 7.37 42.07
CA ILE A 17 -15.64 7.49 43.31
C ILE A 17 -16.55 8.07 44.39
N ILE A 18 -16.73 7.33 45.49
CA ILE A 18 -17.52 7.81 46.63
C ILE A 18 -16.75 8.97 47.29
N PRO A 19 -17.37 10.14 47.51
CA PRO A 19 -16.72 11.26 48.20
C PRO A 19 -16.25 10.79 49.60
N GLY A 20 -14.97 10.95 49.91
CA GLY A 20 -14.36 10.48 51.16
C GLY A 20 -13.70 9.09 51.10
N SER A 21 -13.65 8.43 49.94
CA SER A 21 -12.97 7.15 49.73
C SER A 21 -11.44 7.29 49.65
N GLY A 22 -10.79 7.62 50.78
CA GLY A 22 -9.33 7.51 50.96
C GLY A 22 -8.46 8.11 49.83
N GLU A 23 -7.25 7.57 49.66
CA GLU A 23 -6.33 7.97 48.59
C GLU A 23 -6.33 7.02 47.38
N ASP A 24 -6.92 5.83 47.51
CA ASP A 24 -6.92 4.75 46.52
C ASP A 24 -8.36 4.28 46.24
N CYS A 25 -8.61 3.88 44.99
CA CYS A 25 -9.90 3.36 44.58
C CYS A 25 -10.23 2.07 45.33
N PRO A 26 -11.38 1.97 46.03
CA PRO A 26 -11.72 0.79 46.81
C PRO A 26 -11.95 -0.48 45.95
N GLN A 27 -12.13 -0.33 44.65
CA GLN A 27 -12.42 -1.44 43.72
C GLN A 27 -11.17 -1.98 43.02
N CYS A 28 -10.31 -1.10 42.50
CA CYS A 28 -9.14 -1.50 41.73
C CYS A 28 -7.80 -1.11 42.37
N ASN A 29 -7.84 -0.47 43.53
CA ASN A 29 -6.69 0.03 44.28
C ASN A 29 -5.82 1.02 43.50
N TYR A 30 -6.38 1.66 42.47
CA TYR A 30 -5.73 2.71 41.69
C TYR A 30 -5.70 4.03 42.49
N PRO A 31 -4.57 4.74 42.57
CA PRO A 31 -4.47 5.98 43.32
C PRO A 31 -5.37 7.08 42.73
N ILE A 32 -6.22 7.67 43.57
CA ILE A 32 -7.15 8.76 43.22
C ILE A 32 -6.57 10.12 43.62
N ASN A 33 -5.67 10.14 44.61
CA ASN A 33 -4.95 11.35 44.96
C ASN A 33 -3.93 11.71 43.87
N ARG A 34 -4.00 12.94 43.34
CA ARG A 34 -3.16 13.43 42.25
C ARG A 34 -1.64 13.23 42.47
N ILE A 35 -1.13 13.51 43.66
CA ILE A 35 0.32 13.38 43.95
C ILE A 35 0.73 11.90 43.95
N LYS A 36 -0.12 11.04 44.52
CA LYS A 36 0.10 9.60 44.56
C LYS A 36 -0.04 8.96 43.18
N GLU A 37 -0.98 9.44 42.38
CA GLU A 37 -1.18 9.03 40.99
C GLU A 37 0.03 9.40 40.13
N GLU A 38 0.55 10.62 40.25
CA GLU A 38 1.76 11.06 39.55
C GLU A 38 2.94 10.13 39.85
N HIS A 39 3.22 9.84 41.12
CA HIS A 39 4.28 8.89 41.50
C HIS A 39 4.02 7.46 41.03
N PHE A 40 2.77 7.01 41.06
CA PHE A 40 2.40 5.69 40.56
C PHE A 40 2.64 5.57 39.06
N LEU A 41 2.30 6.60 38.29
CA LEU A 41 2.50 6.65 36.84
C LEU A 41 4.00 6.72 36.50
N GLU A 42 4.80 7.52 37.20
CA GLU A 42 6.25 7.56 37.02
C GLU A 42 6.89 6.19 37.29
N SER A 43 6.48 5.50 38.36
CA SER A 43 6.96 4.16 38.67
C SER A 43 6.56 3.15 37.59
N SER A 44 5.29 3.18 37.18
CA SER A 44 4.75 2.28 36.15
C SER A 44 5.43 2.48 34.80
N LEU A 45 5.71 3.72 34.41
CA LEU A 45 6.46 4.03 33.19
C LEU A 45 7.88 3.50 33.25
N ARG A 46 8.59 3.66 34.38
CA ARG A 46 9.94 3.08 34.56
C ARG A 46 9.93 1.56 34.44
N ASP A 47 8.95 0.90 35.06
CA ASP A 47 8.81 -0.55 34.98
C ASP A 47 8.46 -1.03 33.57
N LEU A 48 7.53 -0.37 32.89
CA LEU A 48 7.15 -0.68 31.51
C LEU A 48 8.32 -0.46 30.55
N GLN A 49 9.09 0.62 30.71
CA GLN A 49 10.30 0.87 29.92
C GLN A 49 11.34 -0.23 30.14
N ARG A 50 11.59 -0.61 31.39
CA ARG A 50 12.50 -1.73 31.70
C ARG A 50 12.04 -3.02 31.02
N VAL A 51 10.75 -3.32 31.06
CA VAL A 51 10.18 -4.52 30.43
C VAL A 51 10.28 -4.44 28.92
N ALA A 52 9.96 -3.31 28.32
CA ALA A 52 10.04 -3.08 26.88
C ALA A 52 11.47 -3.25 26.36
N ILE A 53 12.46 -2.64 27.04
CA ILE A 53 13.88 -2.71 26.68
C ILE A 53 14.43 -4.13 26.81
N ASN A 54 14.05 -4.85 27.87
CA ASN A 54 14.60 -6.17 28.18
C ASN A 54 13.75 -7.34 27.60
N GLY A 55 13.12 -7.11 26.44
CA GLY A 55 12.50 -8.18 25.64
C GLY A 55 11.04 -8.53 25.97
N GLY A 56 10.39 -7.78 26.87
CA GLY A 56 8.96 -7.92 27.16
C GLY A 56 8.03 -7.38 26.07
N ALA A 57 8.53 -6.51 25.16
CA ALA A 57 7.75 -5.95 24.06
C ALA A 57 7.26 -7.01 23.04
N ASN A 58 7.93 -8.17 22.97
CA ASN A 58 7.59 -9.27 22.05
C ASN A 58 6.69 -10.35 22.69
N VAL A 59 6.04 -10.02 23.81
CA VAL A 59 5.31 -10.97 24.65
C VAL A 59 3.92 -10.40 24.93
N THR A 60 2.90 -11.25 24.93
CA THR A 60 1.57 -10.84 25.38
C THR A 60 1.61 -10.43 26.85
N VAL A 61 0.72 -9.51 27.26
CA VAL A 61 0.60 -9.09 28.66
C VAL A 61 0.29 -10.29 29.58
N SER A 62 -0.53 -11.24 29.12
CA SER A 62 -0.79 -12.50 29.84
C SER A 62 0.47 -13.35 30.05
N GLY A 63 1.36 -13.41 29.06
CA GLY A 63 2.65 -14.10 29.16
C GLY A 63 3.63 -13.41 30.09
N LEU A 64 3.58 -12.07 30.20
CA LEU A 64 4.35 -11.30 31.18
C LEU A 64 3.86 -11.55 32.61
N ILE A 65 2.55 -11.54 32.83
CA ILE A 65 1.93 -11.87 34.13
C ILE A 65 2.33 -13.27 34.58
N GLY A 66 2.28 -14.26 33.67
CA GLY A 66 2.71 -15.63 33.95
C GLY A 66 4.17 -15.69 34.42
N ARG A 67 5.09 -15.00 33.73
CA ARG A 67 6.51 -14.93 34.12
C ARG A 67 6.72 -14.33 35.49
N TYR A 68 6.09 -13.20 35.78
CA TYR A 68 6.21 -12.55 37.09
C TYR A 68 5.65 -13.41 38.21
N ARG A 69 4.51 -14.07 37.98
CA ARG A 69 3.92 -14.99 38.96
C ARG A 69 4.83 -16.18 39.26
N THR A 70 5.42 -16.81 38.23
CA THR A 70 6.39 -17.90 38.42
C THR A 70 7.60 -17.45 39.22
N ARG A 71 8.19 -16.29 38.88
CA ARG A 71 9.33 -15.75 39.62
C ARG A 71 8.97 -15.40 41.07
N LEU A 72 7.81 -14.81 41.30
CA LEU A 72 7.32 -14.46 42.63
C LEU A 72 7.12 -15.71 43.50
N ASN A 73 6.53 -16.77 42.94
CA ASN A 73 6.35 -18.04 43.64
C ASN A 73 7.69 -18.69 44.00
N TYR A 74 8.66 -18.65 43.09
CA TYR A 74 10.03 -19.12 43.34
C TYR A 74 10.73 -18.33 44.47
N LEU A 75 10.58 -17.00 44.50
CA LEU A 75 11.15 -16.17 45.56
C LEU A 75 10.49 -16.44 46.92
N ARG A 76 9.18 -16.71 46.93
CA ARG A 76 8.44 -17.11 48.13
C ARG A 76 8.87 -18.48 48.64
N SER A 77 9.11 -19.46 47.75
CA SER A 77 9.62 -20.78 48.17
C SER A 77 11.04 -20.71 48.73
N LEU A 78 11.88 -19.77 48.25
CA LEU A 78 13.20 -19.54 48.84
C LEU A 78 13.12 -18.95 50.26
N HIS A 79 12.16 -18.06 50.53
CA HIS A 79 11.93 -17.53 51.88
C HIS A 79 11.36 -18.59 52.82
N ALA A 80 10.55 -19.53 52.32
CA ALA A 80 10.01 -20.63 53.11
C ALA A 80 11.05 -21.74 53.40
N ALA A 81 12.13 -21.83 52.62
CA ALA A 81 13.18 -22.85 52.75
C ALA A 81 14.39 -22.39 53.60
N MET A 82 14.34 -21.21 54.23
CA MET A 82 15.36 -20.76 55.16
C MET A 82 15.11 -21.39 56.54
N PRO A 83 15.99 -22.27 57.07
CA PRO A 83 15.83 -22.81 58.40
C PRO A 83 16.16 -21.73 59.44
N LEU A 84 15.33 -21.64 60.50
CA LEU A 84 15.70 -20.98 61.75
C LEU A 84 17.01 -21.60 62.25
N PHE A 85 18.13 -20.88 62.09
CA PHE A 85 19.31 -21.15 62.89
C PHE A 85 19.02 -20.67 64.31
N ALA A 86 18.74 -21.64 65.18
CA ALA A 86 18.79 -21.49 66.63
C ALA A 86 20.20 -21.06 67.05
N ALA A 87 20.30 -19.94 67.78
CA ALA A 87 21.51 -19.58 68.51
C ALA A 87 21.51 -20.31 69.87
N GLY A 88 22.34 -21.34 69.99
CA GLY A 88 22.62 -22.03 71.25
C GLY A 88 23.70 -21.32 72.08
N GLY A 89 23.39 -21.12 73.36
CA GLY A 89 24.22 -21.47 74.53
C GLY A 89 25.61 -20.85 74.73
N LYS A 90 25.74 -20.00 75.76
CA LYS A 90 26.84 -20.05 76.73
C LYS A 90 26.28 -19.92 78.15
N GLN A 91 26.66 -20.85 79.03
CA GLN A 91 26.41 -20.83 80.47
C GLN A 91 27.12 -19.65 81.14
N SER A 92 26.43 -18.95 82.03
CA SER A 92 27.02 -18.52 83.30
C SER A 92 25.92 -18.35 84.36
N GLU A 93 26.34 -18.54 85.58
CA GLU A 93 25.61 -18.96 86.77
C GLU A 93 25.08 -17.77 87.61
N LYS A 94 23.98 -18.02 88.33
CA LYS A 94 23.40 -17.30 89.48
C LYS A 94 22.64 -15.97 89.27
N VAL A 95 21.35 -16.05 89.60
CA VAL A 95 20.33 -15.00 89.77
C VAL A 95 20.47 -14.37 91.19
N PRO A 96 20.11 -13.07 91.40
CA PRO A 96 18.79 -12.79 91.98
C PRO A 96 18.04 -11.58 91.38
N ALA A 97 16.78 -11.84 91.01
CA ALA A 97 15.53 -11.03 91.08
C ALA A 97 15.44 -9.55 90.58
N PRO A 98 14.24 -9.11 90.11
CA PRO A 98 14.09 -8.24 88.95
C PRO A 98 13.67 -6.79 89.24
N LYS A 99 13.89 -5.88 88.27
CA LYS A 99 13.19 -4.59 88.12
C LYS A 99 12.70 -4.41 86.67
N PRO A 100 11.48 -3.91 86.43
CA PRO A 100 10.90 -3.82 85.09
C PRO A 100 11.49 -2.63 84.30
N PRO A 101 11.76 -2.78 83.00
CA PRO A 101 12.17 -1.66 82.17
C PRO A 101 10.97 -0.83 81.69
N PRO A 102 11.12 0.50 81.61
CA PRO A 102 10.10 1.41 81.10
C PRO A 102 10.03 1.42 79.57
N VAL A 103 8.85 1.79 79.08
CA VAL A 103 8.45 1.97 77.67
C VAL A 103 9.33 3.02 76.97
N PRO A 104 9.80 2.81 75.72
CA PRO A 104 10.41 3.87 74.94
C PRO A 104 9.37 4.65 74.15
N VAL A 105 9.30 5.95 74.46
CA VAL A 105 8.60 7.03 73.75
C VAL A 105 9.42 7.43 72.52
N TRP A 106 8.75 7.63 71.38
CA TRP A 106 9.31 8.23 70.17
C TRP A 106 9.80 9.66 70.41
N SER A 107 10.93 10.03 69.82
CA SER A 107 11.14 11.40 69.32
C SER A 107 12.18 11.44 68.21
N ALA A 108 11.78 12.12 67.15
CA ALA A 108 12.50 12.41 65.93
C ALA A 108 13.69 13.35 66.16
N VAL A 109 14.76 13.19 65.37
CA VAL A 109 15.61 14.32 64.98
C VAL A 109 16.01 14.21 63.52
N VAL A 110 15.70 15.30 62.83
CA VAL A 110 16.00 15.73 61.47
C VAL A 110 17.50 15.65 61.15
N VAL A 111 17.84 15.12 59.96
CA VAL A 111 19.17 15.32 59.33
C VAL A 111 18.96 15.92 57.94
N THR A 112 19.42 17.15 57.77
CA THR A 112 19.56 17.89 56.51
C THR A 112 20.84 17.46 55.75
N PRO A 113 20.91 17.74 54.42
CA PRO A 113 21.67 16.94 53.48
C PRO A 113 23.13 17.40 53.34
N ASN A 114 24.07 16.44 53.27
CA ASN A 114 25.41 16.69 52.75
C ASN A 114 25.53 16.05 51.36
N GLU A 115 25.52 16.93 50.37
CA GLU A 115 25.63 16.66 48.95
C GLU A 115 27.06 16.23 48.60
N LYS A 116 27.32 14.92 48.61
CA LYS A 116 28.43 14.34 47.85
C LYS A 116 27.93 14.12 46.41
N SER A 117 28.42 14.95 45.50
CA SER A 117 28.27 14.80 44.06
C SER A 117 28.66 13.37 43.63
N GLN A 118 27.67 12.51 43.41
CA GLN A 118 27.87 11.23 42.73
C GLN A 118 28.05 11.54 41.25
N GLN A 119 29.31 11.58 40.82
CA GLN A 119 29.65 11.49 39.41
C GLN A 119 28.92 10.29 38.78
N PRO A 120 28.35 10.44 37.58
CA PRO A 120 27.77 9.31 36.87
C PRO A 120 28.88 8.29 36.63
N VAL A 121 28.63 7.04 37.03
CA VAL A 121 29.48 5.90 36.68
C VAL A 121 29.63 5.89 35.16
N ARG A 122 30.72 6.46 34.64
CA ARG A 122 31.19 6.19 33.29
C ARG A 122 31.44 4.68 33.25
N ARG A 123 30.50 3.94 32.66
CA ARG A 123 30.77 2.59 32.18
C ARG A 123 31.83 2.73 31.10
N GLY A 124 33.10 2.57 31.48
CA GLY A 124 34.16 2.37 30.52
C GLY A 124 33.81 1.13 29.71
N PHE A 125 33.67 1.28 28.39
CA PHE A 125 33.67 0.15 27.48
C PHE A 125 35.08 -0.46 27.51
N SER A 126 35.32 -1.41 28.41
CA SER A 126 36.48 -2.30 28.30
C SER A 126 36.13 -3.38 27.28
N PHE A 127 36.34 -3.09 26.00
CA PHE A 127 36.29 -4.12 24.96
C PHE A 127 37.46 -5.09 25.18
N SER A 128 37.14 -6.31 25.59
CA SER A 128 38.11 -7.40 25.72
C SER A 128 37.93 -8.34 24.52
N TRP A 129 38.99 -8.52 23.73
CA TRP A 129 39.03 -9.50 22.64
C TRP A 129 38.67 -10.91 23.12
N ARG A 130 38.98 -11.23 24.39
CA ARG A 130 38.68 -12.53 24.98
C ARG A 130 37.18 -12.69 25.29
N SER A 131 36.50 -11.64 25.77
CA SER A 131 35.05 -11.70 25.99
C SER A 131 34.29 -11.66 24.67
N PHE A 132 34.76 -10.89 23.68
CA PHE A 132 34.17 -10.87 22.33
C PHE A 132 34.30 -12.23 21.63
N VAL A 133 35.48 -12.85 21.64
CA VAL A 133 35.67 -14.17 21.03
C VAL A 133 34.91 -15.24 21.79
N VAL A 134 34.84 -15.21 23.12
CA VAL A 134 34.07 -16.22 23.87
C VAL A 134 32.56 -16.06 23.64
N ASP A 135 32.04 -14.83 23.60
CA ASP A 135 30.60 -14.58 23.39
C ASP A 135 30.16 -14.69 21.91
N GLN A 136 31.08 -14.56 20.95
CA GLN A 136 30.79 -14.60 19.51
C GLN A 136 31.48 -15.76 18.76
N ALA A 137 32.27 -16.62 19.40
CA ALA A 137 33.01 -17.71 18.75
C ALA A 137 32.10 -18.62 17.93
N ILE A 138 30.94 -18.99 18.48
CA ILE A 138 29.96 -19.84 17.79
C ILE A 138 29.43 -19.13 16.54
N THR A 139 29.19 -17.82 16.63
CA THR A 139 28.74 -16.99 15.51
C THR A 139 29.82 -16.85 14.43
N ILE A 140 31.08 -16.62 14.84
CA ILE A 140 32.23 -16.46 13.94
C ILE A 140 32.55 -17.77 13.23
N ILE A 141 32.61 -18.89 13.96
CA ILE A 141 32.86 -20.22 13.39
C ILE A 141 31.71 -20.62 12.47
N GLY A 142 30.45 -20.35 12.88
CA GLY A 142 29.27 -20.58 12.04
C GLY A 142 29.29 -19.77 10.75
N LEU A 143 29.66 -18.48 10.82
CA LEU A 143 29.79 -17.61 9.64
C LEU A 143 30.95 -18.02 8.72
N LEU A 144 32.10 -18.39 9.29
CA LEU A 144 33.25 -18.86 8.53
C LEU A 144 32.94 -20.17 7.80
N GLY A 145 32.33 -21.13 8.51
CA GLY A 145 31.87 -22.38 7.91
C GLY A 145 30.84 -22.13 6.82
N ALA A 146 29.88 -21.23 7.06
CA ALA A 146 28.88 -20.88 6.07
C ALA A 146 29.48 -20.21 4.82
N PHE A 147 30.47 -19.34 5.00
CA PHE A 147 31.21 -18.69 3.92
C PHE A 147 32.00 -19.71 3.08
N LEU A 148 32.71 -20.64 3.71
CA LEU A 148 33.46 -21.68 3.01
C LEU A 148 32.54 -22.60 2.20
N ILE A 149 31.38 -22.98 2.77
CA ILE A 149 30.37 -23.78 2.08
C ILE A 149 29.80 -23.01 0.87
N LEU A 150 29.52 -21.71 1.03
CA LEU A 150 29.03 -20.86 -0.06
C LEU A 150 30.05 -20.71 -1.19
N MET A 151 31.32 -20.46 -0.85
CA MET A 151 32.42 -20.40 -1.81
C MET A 151 32.62 -21.74 -2.52
N GLY A 152 32.51 -22.86 -1.80
CA GLY A 152 32.56 -24.20 -2.39
C GLY A 152 31.43 -24.44 -3.39
N ALA A 153 30.20 -24.03 -3.05
CA ALA A 153 29.05 -24.13 -3.95
C ALA A 153 29.23 -23.26 -5.22
N LEU A 154 29.65 -22.00 -5.06
CA LEU A 154 29.91 -21.10 -6.19
C LEU A 154 31.02 -21.63 -7.11
N ASN A 155 32.13 -22.11 -6.52
CA ASN A 155 33.23 -22.68 -7.29
C ASN A 155 32.78 -23.93 -8.07
N SER A 156 31.91 -24.77 -7.48
CA SER A 156 31.37 -25.97 -8.15
C SER A 156 30.55 -25.66 -9.41
N VAL A 157 29.92 -24.49 -9.49
CA VAL A 157 29.21 -24.05 -10.71
C VAL A 157 30.21 -23.78 -11.84
N VAL A 158 31.39 -23.26 -11.52
CA VAL A 158 32.44 -22.93 -12.50
C VAL A 158 33.26 -24.18 -12.86
N THR A 159 33.70 -24.96 -11.89
CA THR A 159 34.63 -26.09 -12.11
C THR A 159 33.94 -27.35 -12.60
N THR A 160 32.68 -27.56 -12.20
CA THR A 160 31.93 -28.79 -12.46
C THR A 160 30.85 -28.60 -13.53
N GLY A 161 30.90 -27.48 -14.28
CA GLY A 161 29.92 -27.12 -15.30
C GLY A 161 29.79 -28.15 -16.44
N SER A 162 30.77 -29.02 -16.63
CA SER A 162 30.69 -30.15 -17.59
C SER A 162 29.71 -31.25 -17.17
N ASN A 163 29.40 -31.37 -15.86
CA ASN A 163 28.44 -32.32 -15.32
C ASN A 163 27.29 -31.56 -14.63
N PRO A 164 26.26 -31.14 -15.37
CA PRO A 164 25.24 -30.23 -14.85
C PRO A 164 24.41 -30.84 -13.71
N LEU A 165 24.25 -32.18 -13.69
CA LEU A 165 23.58 -32.89 -12.59
C LEU A 165 24.36 -32.80 -11.28
N LEU A 166 25.69 -32.93 -11.33
CA LEU A 166 26.53 -32.85 -10.14
C LEU A 166 26.56 -31.43 -9.59
N SER A 167 26.67 -30.42 -10.47
CA SER A 167 26.59 -29.01 -10.07
C SER A 167 25.25 -28.67 -9.41
N PHE A 168 24.13 -29.10 -10.00
CA PHE A 168 22.80 -28.94 -9.42
C PHE A 168 22.68 -29.62 -8.04
N LEU A 169 23.12 -30.87 -7.89
CA LEU A 169 23.04 -31.59 -6.61
C LEU A 169 23.84 -30.91 -5.50
N ILE A 170 25.04 -30.40 -5.80
CA ILE A 170 25.87 -29.67 -4.82
C ILE A 170 25.15 -28.39 -4.38
N VAL A 171 24.71 -27.56 -5.33
CA VAL A 171 24.06 -26.28 -5.02
C VAL A 171 22.72 -26.50 -4.31
N PHE A 172 21.91 -27.46 -4.75
CA PHE A 172 20.66 -27.84 -4.09
C PHE A 172 20.88 -28.40 -2.69
N GLY A 173 21.91 -29.23 -2.49
CA GLY A 173 22.28 -29.78 -1.18
C GLY A 173 22.69 -28.68 -0.19
N VAL A 174 23.53 -27.73 -0.64
CA VAL A 174 23.93 -26.57 0.18
C VAL A 174 22.73 -25.68 0.49
N HIS A 175 21.86 -25.43 -0.49
CA HIS A 175 20.61 -24.69 -0.30
C HIS A 175 19.70 -25.35 0.74
N ALA A 176 19.45 -26.65 0.61
CA ALA A 176 18.64 -27.41 1.56
C ALA A 176 19.25 -27.39 2.97
N PHE A 177 20.58 -27.53 3.09
CA PHE A 177 21.29 -27.46 4.36
C PHE A 177 21.05 -26.13 5.08
N PHE A 178 21.27 -24.99 4.42
CA PHE A 178 21.05 -23.68 5.05
C PHE A 178 19.58 -23.41 5.37
N GLY A 179 18.65 -23.90 4.54
CA GLY A 179 17.22 -23.83 4.81
C GLY A 179 16.82 -24.60 6.08
N ILE A 180 17.20 -25.88 6.16
CA ILE A 180 16.89 -26.75 7.32
C ILE A 180 17.58 -26.22 8.57
N ALA A 181 18.89 -25.92 8.50
CA ALA A 181 19.65 -25.41 9.62
C ALA A 181 19.10 -24.06 10.12
N GLY A 182 18.68 -23.18 9.21
CA GLY A 182 18.03 -21.91 9.55
C GLY A 182 16.71 -22.10 10.31
N VAL A 183 15.82 -22.98 9.81
CA VAL A 183 14.54 -23.29 10.47
C VAL A 183 14.75 -23.93 11.85
N VAL A 184 15.68 -24.89 11.96
CA VAL A 184 15.99 -25.55 13.23
C VAL A 184 16.57 -24.55 14.23
N ALA A 185 17.55 -23.74 13.81
CA ALA A 185 18.16 -22.73 14.66
C ALA A 185 17.15 -21.67 15.14
N TYR A 186 16.14 -21.33 14.33
CA TYR A 186 15.14 -20.32 14.68
C TYR A 186 14.25 -20.74 15.87
N ARG A 187 14.12 -22.04 16.14
CA ARG A 187 13.36 -22.56 17.30
C ARG A 187 14.03 -22.23 18.64
N PHE A 188 15.33 -21.94 18.63
CA PHE A 188 16.10 -21.66 19.85
C PHE A 188 16.35 -20.16 20.02
N THR A 189 16.00 -19.60 21.17
CA THR A 189 16.10 -18.16 21.45
C THR A 189 17.52 -17.62 21.31
N ASN A 190 18.52 -18.42 21.67
CA ASN A 190 19.94 -18.04 21.67
C ASN A 190 20.56 -18.07 20.28
N PHE A 191 19.92 -18.73 19.31
CA PHE A 191 20.44 -18.92 17.94
C PHE A 191 19.67 -18.10 16.90
N LYS A 192 18.78 -17.20 17.30
CA LYS A 192 17.99 -16.37 16.37
C LYS A 192 18.85 -15.56 15.40
N LEU A 193 20.03 -15.10 15.82
CA LEU A 193 20.95 -14.38 14.94
C LEU A 193 21.54 -15.31 13.86
N ILE A 194 21.99 -16.50 14.27
CA ILE A 194 22.51 -17.53 13.34
C ILE A 194 21.40 -18.00 12.39
N ALA A 195 20.19 -18.20 12.90
CA ALA A 195 19.03 -18.56 12.10
C ALA A 195 18.72 -17.53 11.02
N ARG A 196 18.75 -16.23 11.36
CA ARG A 196 18.57 -15.15 10.36
C ARG A 196 19.69 -15.14 9.32
N LEU A 197 20.93 -15.35 9.73
CA LEU A 197 22.07 -15.41 8.81
C LEU A 197 21.96 -16.59 7.85
N TYR A 198 21.69 -17.80 8.35
CA TYR A 198 21.54 -19.00 7.53
C TYR A 198 20.33 -18.89 6.59
N SER A 199 19.22 -18.34 7.04
CA SER A 199 18.09 -18.04 6.17
C SER A 199 18.40 -16.96 5.13
N GLY A 200 19.25 -15.98 5.46
CA GLY A 200 19.75 -15.00 4.48
C GLY A 200 20.61 -15.63 3.40
N ILE A 201 21.50 -16.56 3.76
CA ILE A 201 22.31 -17.33 2.81
C ILE A 201 21.43 -18.23 1.94
N TYR A 202 20.46 -18.91 2.55
CA TYR A 202 19.45 -19.69 1.85
C TYR A 202 18.69 -18.84 0.82
N VAL A 203 18.25 -17.63 1.19
CA VAL A 203 17.60 -16.69 0.26
C VAL A 203 18.52 -16.33 -0.91
N LEU A 204 19.80 -16.06 -0.63
CA LEU A 204 20.78 -15.69 -1.65
C LEU A 204 21.10 -16.83 -2.62
N LEU A 205 20.93 -18.08 -2.19
CA LEU A 205 21.13 -19.29 -3.02
C LEU A 205 19.94 -19.61 -3.93
N VAL A 206 18.75 -19.07 -3.68
CA VAL A 206 17.54 -19.35 -4.49
C VAL A 206 17.76 -19.10 -5.99
N PRO A 207 18.29 -17.94 -6.44
CA PRO A 207 18.53 -17.71 -7.87
C PRO A 207 19.56 -18.66 -8.46
N LEU A 208 20.56 -19.05 -7.67
CA LEU A 208 21.63 -19.96 -8.09
C LEU A 208 21.10 -21.39 -8.31
N VAL A 209 20.20 -21.85 -7.44
CA VAL A 209 19.47 -23.12 -7.64
C VAL A 209 18.68 -23.08 -8.95
N GLY A 210 17.95 -21.99 -9.22
CA GLY A 210 17.25 -21.79 -10.49
C GLY A 210 18.19 -21.88 -11.70
N PHE A 211 19.35 -21.21 -11.64
CA PHE A 211 20.36 -21.24 -12.71
C PHE A 211 20.96 -22.63 -12.94
N THR A 212 21.34 -23.35 -11.88
CA THR A 212 21.85 -24.72 -12.03
C THR A 212 20.79 -25.70 -12.52
N SER A 213 19.51 -25.48 -12.17
CA SER A 213 18.38 -26.24 -12.72
C SER A 213 18.20 -26.00 -14.21
N TYR A 214 18.43 -24.78 -14.69
CA TYR A 214 18.43 -24.44 -16.11
C TYR A 214 19.48 -25.22 -16.89
N ASN A 215 20.72 -25.18 -16.43
CA ASN A 215 21.83 -25.87 -17.08
C ASN A 215 21.60 -27.39 -17.11
N LEU A 216 20.95 -27.94 -16.09
CA LEU A 216 20.51 -29.34 -16.08
C LEU A 216 19.44 -29.63 -17.14
N MET A 217 18.43 -28.77 -17.27
CA MET A 217 17.36 -28.94 -18.27
C MET A 217 17.86 -28.78 -19.70
N LEU A 218 18.82 -27.88 -19.96
CA LEU A 218 19.48 -27.77 -21.28
C LEU A 218 20.18 -29.06 -21.71
N GLY A 219 20.65 -29.87 -20.76
CA GLY A 219 21.25 -31.18 -21.01
C GLY A 219 20.24 -32.33 -21.11
N ALA A 220 18.95 -32.08 -20.88
CA ALA A 220 17.88 -33.09 -20.88
C ALA A 220 17.02 -33.00 -22.15
N HIS A 221 16.35 -34.09 -22.54
CA HIS A 221 15.46 -34.14 -23.72
C HIS A 221 14.16 -33.31 -23.58
N ILE A 222 13.95 -32.58 -22.48
CA ILE A 222 12.76 -31.77 -22.24
C ILE A 222 13.08 -30.32 -22.61
N THR A 223 12.56 -29.84 -23.73
CA THR A 223 12.79 -28.46 -24.20
C THR A 223 11.79 -27.49 -23.55
N LEU A 224 12.09 -27.05 -22.33
CA LEU A 224 11.42 -25.87 -21.74
C LEU A 224 11.99 -24.58 -22.35
N SER A 225 11.13 -23.58 -22.60
CA SER A 225 11.58 -22.28 -23.05
C SER A 225 12.34 -21.55 -21.92
N LEU A 226 13.25 -20.64 -22.29
CA LEU A 226 13.97 -19.81 -21.32
C LEU A 226 13.01 -18.97 -20.46
N PRO A 227 11.99 -18.28 -21.02
CA PRO A 227 10.98 -17.59 -20.22
C PRO A 227 10.22 -18.49 -19.23
N THR A 228 9.78 -19.68 -19.65
CA THR A 228 9.08 -20.62 -18.76
C THR A 228 9.95 -20.96 -17.55
N LEU A 229 11.25 -21.17 -17.74
CA LEU A 229 12.12 -21.51 -16.63
C LEU A 229 12.39 -20.33 -15.69
N ILE A 230 12.57 -19.12 -16.23
CA ILE A 230 12.66 -17.91 -15.41
C ILE A 230 11.38 -17.77 -14.57
N ALA A 231 10.21 -18.02 -15.15
CA ALA A 231 8.93 -17.98 -14.43
C ALA A 231 8.91 -19.01 -13.29
N ILE A 232 9.30 -20.27 -13.53
CA ILE A 232 9.35 -21.32 -12.49
C ILE A 232 10.28 -20.92 -11.35
N ALA A 233 11.49 -20.45 -11.67
CA ALA A 233 12.48 -20.03 -10.66
C ALA A 233 11.99 -18.82 -9.85
N ALA A 234 11.35 -17.85 -10.50
CA ALA A 234 10.80 -16.66 -9.87
C ALA A 234 9.58 -16.98 -8.99
N VAL A 235 8.71 -17.90 -9.41
CA VAL A 235 7.59 -18.41 -8.57
C VAL A 235 8.13 -19.13 -7.34
N TYR A 236 9.14 -19.99 -7.50
CA TYR A 236 9.79 -20.65 -6.36
C TYR A 236 10.37 -19.61 -5.38
N ALA A 237 11.07 -18.60 -5.88
CA ALA A 237 11.61 -17.51 -5.07
C ALA A 237 10.51 -16.73 -4.36
N ALA A 238 9.41 -16.41 -5.04
CA ALA A 238 8.27 -15.72 -4.46
C ALA A 238 7.68 -16.49 -3.27
N ILE A 239 7.48 -17.80 -3.42
CA ILE A 239 6.96 -18.68 -2.35
C ILE A 239 7.92 -18.67 -1.17
N VAL A 240 9.20 -18.93 -1.41
CA VAL A 240 10.24 -19.02 -0.37
C VAL A 240 10.37 -17.71 0.41
N TYR A 241 10.47 -16.58 -0.29
CA TYR A 241 10.62 -15.27 0.34
C TYR A 241 9.38 -14.86 1.13
N THR A 242 8.19 -15.16 0.61
CA THR A 242 6.93 -14.88 1.31
C THR A 242 6.81 -15.71 2.58
N LEU A 243 7.12 -17.02 2.53
CA LEU A 243 7.12 -17.89 3.70
C LEU A 243 8.13 -17.39 4.76
N LEU A 244 9.31 -16.96 4.32
CA LEU A 244 10.33 -16.45 5.22
C LEU A 244 9.92 -15.12 5.87
N ALA A 245 9.25 -14.25 5.12
CA ALA A 245 8.70 -13.00 5.65
C ALA A 245 7.70 -13.26 6.78
N ILE A 246 6.80 -14.22 6.59
CA ILE A 246 5.80 -14.63 7.60
C ILE A 246 6.50 -15.26 8.81
N TYR A 247 7.42 -16.20 8.58
CA TYR A 247 8.06 -16.97 9.64
C TYR A 247 9.01 -16.12 10.50
N GLN A 248 9.78 -15.23 9.88
CA GLN A 248 10.76 -14.40 10.58
C GLN A 248 10.22 -13.03 11.02
N GLY A 249 9.05 -12.64 10.52
CA GLY A 249 8.46 -11.34 10.77
C GLY A 249 9.21 -10.17 10.13
N PHE A 250 10.04 -10.43 9.11
CA PHE A 250 10.89 -9.42 8.48
C PHE A 250 10.34 -9.01 7.11
N SER A 251 9.96 -7.74 6.99
CA SER A 251 9.23 -7.22 5.82
C SER A 251 10.04 -7.20 4.52
N ILE A 252 11.38 -7.12 4.60
CA ILE A 252 12.26 -7.11 3.42
C ILE A 252 12.05 -8.35 2.55
N TYR A 253 11.87 -9.53 3.17
CA TYR A 253 11.56 -10.74 2.42
C TYR A 253 10.20 -10.68 1.72
N GLY A 254 9.23 -9.94 2.27
CA GLY A 254 7.97 -9.68 1.59
C GLY A 254 8.15 -8.82 0.33
N TYR A 255 9.07 -7.84 0.35
CA TYR A 255 9.40 -7.05 -0.84
C TYR A 255 10.09 -7.89 -1.91
N LEU A 256 11.04 -8.73 -1.52
CA LEU A 256 11.71 -9.65 -2.44
C LEU A 256 10.72 -10.65 -3.05
N GLY A 257 9.78 -11.18 -2.25
CA GLY A 257 8.75 -12.09 -2.72
C GLY A 257 7.83 -11.46 -3.76
N ALA A 258 7.39 -10.22 -3.51
CA ALA A 258 6.56 -9.50 -4.45
C ALA A 258 7.31 -9.09 -5.74
N MET A 259 8.60 -8.72 -5.65
CA MET A 259 9.43 -8.54 -6.85
C MET A 259 9.55 -9.84 -7.66
N ALA A 260 9.77 -10.96 -6.99
CA ALA A 260 9.86 -12.26 -7.66
C ALA A 260 8.55 -12.63 -8.38
N LEU A 261 7.39 -12.27 -7.82
CA LEU A 261 6.10 -12.43 -8.52
C LEU A 261 5.99 -11.56 -9.78
N ILE A 262 6.47 -10.31 -9.74
CA ILE A 262 6.52 -9.43 -10.93
C ILE A 262 7.41 -10.04 -12.00
N VAL A 263 8.60 -10.53 -11.62
CA VAL A 263 9.53 -11.19 -12.56
C VAL A 263 8.88 -12.43 -13.16
N ALA A 264 8.17 -13.23 -12.37
CA ALA A 264 7.45 -14.40 -12.86
C ALA A 264 6.39 -14.02 -13.89
N ASP A 265 5.60 -12.99 -13.62
CA ASP A 265 4.51 -12.54 -14.49
C ASP A 265 5.04 -11.95 -15.81
N LEU A 266 6.12 -11.17 -15.77
CA LEU A 266 6.81 -10.69 -16.98
C LEU A 266 7.45 -11.82 -17.78
N ALA A 267 7.97 -12.85 -17.13
CA ALA A 267 8.50 -14.04 -17.80
C ALA A 267 7.38 -14.83 -18.49
N VAL A 268 6.19 -14.93 -17.89
CA VAL A 268 5.01 -15.51 -18.54
C VAL A 268 4.57 -14.66 -19.74
N ALA A 269 4.57 -13.33 -19.62
CA ALA A 269 4.28 -12.46 -20.75
C ALA A 269 5.26 -12.65 -21.92
N ALA A 270 6.55 -12.84 -21.61
CA ALA A 270 7.57 -13.15 -22.61
C ALA A 270 7.40 -14.55 -23.24
N ASP A 271 6.97 -15.55 -22.47
CA ASP A 271 6.67 -16.91 -22.98
C ASP A 271 5.46 -16.92 -23.93
N LEU A 272 4.48 -16.07 -23.66
CA LEU A 272 3.32 -15.84 -24.54
C LEU A 272 3.64 -15.00 -25.78
N HIS A 273 4.90 -14.62 -25.98
CA HIS A 273 5.35 -13.76 -27.08
C HIS A 273 4.61 -12.42 -27.16
N LEU A 274 4.18 -11.87 -26.03
CA LEU A 274 3.50 -10.58 -25.99
C LEU A 274 4.50 -9.44 -26.18
N ASN A 275 4.16 -8.48 -27.06
CA ASN A 275 4.96 -7.29 -27.25
C ASN A 275 5.01 -6.43 -25.99
N TYR A 276 6.03 -5.57 -25.89
CA TYR A 276 6.26 -4.71 -24.73
C TYR A 276 5.08 -3.80 -24.37
N SER A 277 4.22 -3.48 -25.34
CA SER A 277 2.99 -2.73 -25.11
C SER A 277 2.00 -3.49 -24.20
N TRP A 278 2.04 -4.81 -24.09
CA TRP A 278 1.13 -5.59 -23.23
C TRP A 278 1.63 -5.82 -21.82
N TRP A 279 2.93 -5.65 -21.56
CA TRP A 279 3.54 -5.97 -20.28
C TRP A 279 2.89 -5.26 -19.09
N PRO A 280 2.52 -3.97 -19.15
CA PRO A 280 1.83 -3.31 -18.05
C PRO A 280 0.42 -3.85 -17.79
N ALA A 281 -0.28 -4.30 -18.83
CA ALA A 281 -1.58 -4.95 -18.70
C ALA A 281 -1.45 -6.33 -18.04
N MET A 282 -0.39 -7.08 -18.36
CA MET A 282 -0.12 -8.38 -17.76
C MET A 282 0.11 -8.31 -16.25
N LEU A 283 0.68 -7.21 -15.73
CA LEU A 283 0.89 -7.00 -14.29
C LEU A 283 -0.40 -6.71 -13.50
N MET A 284 -1.48 -6.26 -14.15
CA MET A 284 -2.72 -5.85 -13.48
C MET A 284 -3.43 -6.95 -12.67
N PRO A 285 -3.47 -8.24 -13.08
CA PRO A 285 -3.97 -9.34 -12.26
C PRO A 285 -3.33 -9.41 -10.87
N LEU A 286 -2.02 -9.15 -10.74
CA LEU A 286 -1.38 -9.06 -9.43
C LEU A 286 -1.90 -7.86 -8.63
N ALA A 287 -2.10 -6.71 -9.27
CA ALA A 287 -2.68 -5.54 -8.62
C ALA A 287 -4.13 -5.77 -8.18
N PHE A 288 -4.92 -6.56 -8.93
CA PHE A 288 -6.25 -7.00 -8.52
C PHE A 288 -6.21 -7.91 -7.30
N ALA A 289 -5.35 -8.93 -7.31
CA ALA A 289 -5.16 -9.82 -6.15
C ALA A 289 -4.75 -9.03 -4.90
N ALA A 290 -3.92 -8.00 -5.08
CA ALA A 290 -3.44 -7.14 -4.00
C ALA A 290 -4.51 -6.20 -3.40
N LEU A 291 -5.69 -6.02 -4.02
CA LEU A 291 -6.81 -5.26 -3.43
C LEU A 291 -7.31 -5.90 -2.12
N THR A 292 -7.08 -7.20 -1.93
CA THR A 292 -7.34 -7.90 -0.66
C THR A 292 -6.61 -7.24 0.52
N SER A 293 -5.50 -6.54 0.28
CA SER A 293 -4.75 -5.79 1.30
C SER A 293 -5.46 -4.55 1.85
N ILE A 294 -6.53 -4.11 1.18
CA ILE A 294 -7.31 -2.93 1.54
C ILE A 294 -8.74 -3.32 1.96
N ALA A 295 -9.17 -4.54 1.64
CA ALA A 295 -10.47 -5.07 2.02
C ALA A 295 -10.70 -5.01 3.54
N ARG A 296 -11.73 -4.26 3.94
CA ARG A 296 -12.14 -4.11 5.35
C ARG A 296 -13.24 -5.11 5.69
N SER A 297 -13.19 -5.65 6.90
CA SER A 297 -14.24 -6.49 7.44
C SER A 297 -15.50 -5.66 7.71
N PRO A 298 -16.70 -6.13 7.34
CA PRO A 298 -17.95 -5.44 7.61
C PRO A 298 -18.28 -5.38 9.11
N SER A 299 -17.82 -6.36 9.91
CA SER A 299 -18.13 -6.46 11.34
C SER A 299 -17.19 -5.64 12.22
N THR A 300 -15.88 -5.68 11.96
CA THR A 300 -14.86 -5.09 12.84
C THR A 300 -14.31 -3.75 12.33
N ARG A 301 -14.67 -3.33 11.11
CA ARG A 301 -14.11 -2.17 10.36
C ARG A 301 -12.57 -2.20 10.17
N GLY A 302 -11.86 -3.15 10.79
CA GLY A 302 -10.46 -3.45 10.55
C GLY A 302 -10.26 -4.24 9.25
N GLU A 303 -9.01 -4.50 8.89
CA GLU A 303 -8.71 -5.30 7.70
C GLU A 303 -9.03 -6.77 7.87
N ARG A 304 -9.40 -7.38 6.74
CA ARG A 304 -9.93 -8.74 6.71
C ARG A 304 -8.84 -9.82 6.62
N TYR A 305 -7.83 -9.64 5.77
CA TYR A 305 -6.93 -10.74 5.37
C TYR A 305 -5.51 -10.66 5.96
N PHE A 306 -4.93 -9.47 6.09
CA PHE A 306 -3.56 -9.29 6.56
C PHE A 306 -3.50 -8.98 8.06
N THR A 307 -3.86 -9.97 8.88
CA THR A 307 -3.85 -9.85 10.35
C THR A 307 -2.83 -10.83 10.97
N GLY A 308 -2.43 -10.57 12.23
CA GLY A 308 -1.47 -11.42 12.95
C GLY A 308 -0.12 -11.55 12.24
N MET A 309 0.29 -12.78 11.94
CA MET A 309 1.58 -13.06 11.28
C MET A 309 1.65 -12.55 9.83
N LEU A 310 0.50 -12.40 9.15
CA LEU A 310 0.44 -11.93 7.75
C LEU A 310 0.60 -10.40 7.65
N LEU A 311 0.52 -9.67 8.76
CA LEU A 311 0.62 -8.20 8.76
C LEU A 311 1.94 -7.71 8.14
N VAL A 312 3.01 -8.52 8.23
CA VAL A 312 4.34 -8.23 7.68
C VAL A 312 4.32 -8.09 6.16
N LEU A 313 3.42 -8.79 5.46
CA LEU A 313 3.28 -8.75 3.99
C LEU A 313 2.46 -7.57 3.49
N ARG A 314 1.70 -6.93 4.37
CA ARG A 314 0.72 -5.92 4.00
C ARG A 314 1.36 -4.70 3.32
N GLN A 315 2.43 -4.17 3.89
CA GLN A 315 3.10 -2.99 3.35
C GLN A 315 3.80 -3.30 2.01
N PRO A 316 4.57 -4.40 1.86
CA PRO A 316 5.07 -4.84 0.56
C PRO A 316 3.98 -4.93 -0.51
N VAL A 317 2.90 -5.67 -0.23
CA VAL A 317 1.80 -5.89 -1.19
C VAL A 317 1.18 -4.57 -1.64
N ARG A 318 0.97 -3.61 -0.72
CA ARG A 318 0.41 -2.30 -1.07
C ARG A 318 1.34 -1.45 -1.92
N VAL A 319 2.63 -1.42 -1.59
CA VAL A 319 3.62 -0.68 -2.38
C VAL A 319 3.62 -1.21 -3.81
N PHE A 320 3.69 -2.53 -3.99
CA PHE A 320 3.66 -3.12 -5.33
C PHE A 320 2.37 -2.90 -6.07
N MET A 321 1.22 -3.02 -5.39
CA MET A 321 -0.08 -2.74 -6.00
C MET A 321 -0.14 -1.33 -6.58
N TYR A 322 0.25 -0.30 -5.81
CA TYR A 322 0.23 1.08 -6.32
C TYR A 322 1.30 1.33 -7.37
N SER A 323 2.49 0.72 -7.26
CA SER A 323 3.53 0.81 -8.28
C SER A 323 3.08 0.22 -9.60
N ILE A 324 2.46 -0.97 -9.60
CA ILE A 324 1.94 -1.62 -10.81
C ILE A 324 0.87 -0.75 -11.47
N VAL A 325 -0.09 -0.25 -10.70
CA VAL A 325 -1.15 0.63 -11.22
C VAL A 325 -0.57 1.94 -11.77
N GLY A 326 0.42 2.52 -11.08
CA GLY A 326 1.12 3.71 -11.53
C GLY A 326 1.87 3.48 -12.84
N ILE A 327 2.59 2.36 -12.96
CA ILE A 327 3.28 1.95 -14.20
C ILE A 327 2.27 1.75 -15.32
N CYS A 328 1.15 1.06 -15.07
CA CYS A 328 0.09 0.82 -16.06
C CYS A 328 -0.55 2.14 -16.54
N LEU A 329 -0.79 3.09 -15.64
CA LEU A 329 -1.30 4.42 -16.00
C LEU A 329 -0.28 5.19 -16.84
N LEU A 330 0.98 5.25 -16.42
CA LEU A 330 2.05 5.94 -17.14
C LEU A 330 2.31 5.30 -18.51
N SER A 331 2.27 3.97 -18.60
CA SER A 331 2.43 3.27 -19.87
C SER A 331 1.24 3.47 -20.79
N ALA A 332 0.00 3.50 -20.29
CA ALA A 332 -1.17 3.80 -21.12
C ALA A 332 -1.02 5.19 -21.79
N VAL A 333 -0.57 6.19 -21.03
CA VAL A 333 -0.27 7.54 -21.55
C VAL A 333 0.93 7.53 -22.50
N ALA A 334 2.04 6.86 -22.15
CA ALA A 334 3.23 6.82 -22.99
C ALA A 334 2.96 6.11 -24.33
N VAL A 335 2.31 4.94 -24.29
CA VAL A 335 1.98 4.15 -25.48
C VAL A 335 0.97 4.90 -26.36
N THR A 336 -0.04 5.57 -25.79
CA THR A 336 -0.96 6.42 -26.58
C THR A 336 -0.22 7.57 -27.28
N VAL A 337 0.63 8.31 -26.56
CA VAL A 337 1.41 9.41 -27.15
C VAL A 337 2.34 8.89 -28.24
N LEU A 338 3.06 7.80 -28.00
CA LEU A 338 3.97 7.18 -28.98
C LEU A 338 3.20 6.70 -30.23
N SER A 339 2.03 6.08 -30.04
CA SER A 339 1.17 5.60 -31.13
C SER A 339 0.58 6.72 -31.99
N LEU A 340 0.47 7.94 -31.45
CA LEU A 340 0.00 9.11 -32.17
C LEU A 340 1.13 9.93 -32.81
N SER A 341 2.36 9.86 -32.29
CA SER A 341 3.47 10.74 -32.66
C SER A 341 4.54 10.10 -33.56
N LEU A 342 4.72 8.78 -33.48
CA LEU A 342 5.75 8.06 -34.24
C LEU A 342 5.08 7.03 -35.15
N GLU A 343 5.55 6.92 -36.39
CA GLU A 343 5.35 5.71 -37.20
C GLU A 343 6.01 4.53 -36.46
N SER A 344 5.21 3.84 -35.61
CA SER A 344 5.25 2.48 -35.01
C SER A 344 6.56 1.70 -34.79
N THR A 345 7.72 2.27 -35.08
CA THR A 345 9.03 1.60 -35.15
C THR A 345 9.54 1.12 -33.80
N PHE A 346 9.05 1.71 -32.70
CA PHE A 346 9.50 1.36 -31.35
C PHE A 346 8.98 -0.01 -30.87
N PHE A 347 7.76 -0.40 -31.26
CA PHE A 347 7.10 -1.55 -30.64
C PHE A 347 7.24 -2.87 -31.40
N ASN A 348 7.81 -2.88 -32.61
CA ASN A 348 7.85 -4.05 -33.51
C ASN A 348 6.52 -4.84 -33.52
N ALA A 349 5.40 -4.11 -33.39
CA ALA A 349 4.05 -4.63 -33.18
C ALA A 349 3.12 -4.01 -34.22
N SER A 350 2.03 -4.71 -34.55
CA SER A 350 1.01 -4.15 -35.43
C SER A 350 0.28 -2.98 -34.74
N MET A 351 -0.21 -2.02 -35.52
CA MET A 351 -1.00 -0.90 -34.97
C MET A 351 -2.28 -1.38 -34.28
N GLU A 352 -2.87 -2.47 -34.76
CA GLU A 352 -4.04 -3.11 -34.14
C GLU A 352 -3.72 -3.62 -32.73
N GLU A 353 -2.56 -4.26 -32.57
CA GLU A 353 -2.11 -4.78 -31.29
C GLU A 353 -1.83 -3.66 -30.29
N ILE A 354 -1.18 -2.58 -30.74
CA ILE A 354 -0.93 -1.39 -29.91
C ILE A 354 -2.26 -0.78 -29.45
N ARG A 355 -3.22 -0.60 -30.37
CA ARG A 355 -4.55 -0.07 -30.04
C ARG A 355 -5.26 -0.95 -29.01
N LEU A 356 -5.25 -2.27 -29.20
CA LEU A 356 -5.90 -3.23 -28.30
C LEU A 356 -5.26 -3.21 -26.91
N SER A 357 -3.93 -3.08 -26.83
CA SER A 357 -3.21 -2.97 -25.56
C SER A 357 -3.62 -1.71 -24.76
N ILE A 358 -3.79 -0.56 -25.44
CA ILE A 358 -4.26 0.69 -24.82
C ILE A 358 -5.66 0.53 -24.25
N LEU A 359 -6.58 -0.08 -25.02
CA LEU A 359 -7.94 -0.36 -24.56
C LEU A 359 -7.93 -1.29 -23.34
N SER A 360 -7.15 -2.38 -23.41
CA SER A 360 -7.00 -3.33 -22.30
C SER A 360 -6.51 -2.66 -21.02
N MET A 361 -5.43 -1.87 -21.09
CA MET A 361 -4.93 -1.10 -19.93
C MET A 361 -5.98 -0.16 -19.36
N SER A 362 -6.67 0.59 -20.22
CA SER A 362 -7.68 1.56 -19.82
C SER A 362 -8.84 0.89 -19.06
N VAL A 363 -9.34 -0.23 -19.61
CA VAL A 363 -10.42 -1.02 -18.98
C VAL A 363 -9.96 -1.63 -17.66
N LEU A 364 -8.76 -2.21 -17.60
CA LEU A 364 -8.22 -2.78 -16.36
C LEU A 364 -8.04 -1.70 -15.28
N LEU A 365 -7.55 -0.51 -15.64
CA LEU A 365 -7.44 0.63 -14.73
C LEU A 365 -8.82 1.11 -14.25
N LEU A 366 -9.82 1.16 -15.13
CA LEU A 366 -11.20 1.50 -14.75
C LEU A 366 -11.77 0.50 -13.75
N ILE A 367 -11.68 -0.80 -14.03
CA ILE A 367 -12.20 -1.86 -13.15
C ILE A 367 -11.46 -1.84 -11.81
N TRP A 368 -10.13 -1.70 -11.82
CA TRP A 368 -9.33 -1.66 -10.60
C TRP A 368 -9.65 -0.44 -9.75
N THR A 369 -9.74 0.75 -10.35
CA THR A 369 -10.08 1.98 -9.62
C THR A 369 -11.51 1.97 -9.10
N ALA A 370 -12.47 1.41 -9.85
CA ALA A 370 -13.84 1.19 -9.39
C ALA A 370 -13.89 0.24 -8.18
N ALA A 371 -13.14 -0.86 -8.21
CA ALA A 371 -13.03 -1.77 -7.07
C ALA A 371 -12.36 -1.10 -5.86
N TRP A 372 -11.35 -0.26 -6.09
CA TRP A 372 -10.66 0.49 -5.04
C TRP A 372 -11.56 1.55 -4.35
N PHE A 373 -12.15 2.46 -5.13
CA PHE A 373 -13.56 2.88 -5.06
C PHE A 373 -14.39 2.26 -3.93
N TRP A 374 -14.97 1.14 -4.33
CA TRP A 374 -15.92 0.37 -3.60
C TRP A 374 -15.38 -0.10 -2.24
N LEU A 375 -14.16 -0.63 -2.21
CA LEU A 375 -13.53 -1.18 -1.00
C LEU A 375 -13.18 -0.10 0.02
N MET A 376 -12.73 1.08 -0.43
CA MET A 376 -12.37 2.19 0.46
C MET A 376 -13.58 3.02 0.91
N LYS A 377 -14.76 2.82 0.31
CA LYS A 377 -15.97 3.63 0.53
C LYS A 377 -15.70 5.13 0.39
N ARG A 378 -14.75 5.52 -0.48
CA ARG A 378 -14.33 6.91 -0.68
C ARG A 378 -15.11 7.49 -1.86
N THR A 379 -16.02 8.41 -1.58
CA THR A 379 -16.91 9.01 -2.60
C THR A 379 -16.38 10.32 -3.18
N ARG A 380 -15.36 10.93 -2.55
CA ARG A 380 -14.90 12.28 -2.91
C ARG A 380 -14.16 12.39 -4.25
N GLU A 381 -13.50 11.33 -4.71
CA GLU A 381 -12.69 11.35 -5.95
C GLU A 381 -13.35 10.56 -7.10
N LEU A 382 -14.66 10.31 -7.02
CA LEU A 382 -15.42 9.68 -8.09
C LEU A 382 -15.35 10.37 -9.48
N PRO A 383 -15.09 11.69 -9.65
CA PRO A 383 -14.86 12.24 -10.99
C PRO A 383 -13.68 11.59 -11.74
N VAL A 384 -12.70 11.02 -11.03
CA VAL A 384 -11.60 10.26 -11.67
C VAL A 384 -12.15 9.04 -12.41
N LEU A 385 -13.18 8.39 -11.88
CA LEU A 385 -13.82 7.25 -12.53
C LEU A 385 -14.56 7.66 -13.82
N ALA A 386 -15.17 8.84 -13.83
CA ALA A 386 -15.77 9.40 -15.04
C ALA A 386 -14.71 9.66 -16.11
N LEU A 387 -13.58 10.28 -15.75
CA LEU A 387 -12.48 10.51 -16.70
C LEU A 387 -11.86 9.20 -17.22
N LEU A 388 -11.69 8.18 -16.37
CA LEU A 388 -11.21 6.86 -16.81
C LEU A 388 -12.23 6.16 -17.72
N PHE A 389 -13.53 6.31 -17.47
CA PHE A 389 -14.57 5.80 -18.36
C PHE A 389 -14.49 6.48 -19.73
N LEU A 390 -14.35 7.81 -19.76
CA LEU A 390 -14.15 8.56 -21.00
C LEU A 390 -12.89 8.07 -21.74
N ALA A 391 -11.77 7.86 -21.03
CA ALA A 391 -10.55 7.32 -21.63
C ALA A 391 -10.76 5.91 -22.23
N CYS A 392 -11.54 5.05 -21.57
CA CYS A 392 -11.90 3.73 -22.13
C CYS A 392 -12.74 3.85 -23.40
N VAL A 393 -13.72 4.77 -23.42
CA VAL A 393 -14.56 5.02 -24.60
C VAL A 393 -13.73 5.56 -25.76
N LEU A 394 -12.79 6.48 -25.49
CA LEU A 394 -11.86 6.98 -26.51
C LEU A 394 -10.92 5.89 -27.02
N ALA A 395 -10.38 5.06 -26.13
CA ALA A 395 -9.56 3.91 -26.50
C ALA A 395 -10.36 2.90 -27.35
N PHE A 396 -11.65 2.73 -27.07
CA PHE A 396 -12.54 1.89 -27.86
C PHE A 396 -12.69 2.46 -29.28
N CYS A 397 -12.99 3.75 -29.42
CA CYS A 397 -13.04 4.40 -30.73
C CYS A 397 -11.70 4.30 -31.49
N TYR A 398 -10.58 4.34 -30.76
CA TYR A 398 -9.24 4.22 -31.33
C TYR A 398 -8.95 2.81 -31.87
N VAL A 399 -9.35 1.76 -31.15
CA VAL A 399 -9.26 0.37 -31.60
C VAL A 399 -10.03 0.16 -32.90
N PHE A 400 -11.28 0.59 -32.93
CA PHE A 400 -12.17 0.38 -34.09
C PHE A 400 -11.99 1.40 -35.21
N ASN A 401 -10.98 2.27 -35.12
CA ASN A 401 -10.65 3.26 -36.15
C ASN A 401 -11.85 4.12 -36.56
N PHE A 402 -12.59 4.65 -35.59
CA PHE A 402 -13.76 5.48 -35.86
C PHE A 402 -13.38 6.69 -36.72
N SER A 403 -14.26 7.10 -37.63
CA SER A 403 -14.10 8.36 -38.35
C SER A 403 -14.24 9.55 -37.40
N GLN A 404 -13.80 10.73 -37.85
CA GLN A 404 -13.92 11.99 -37.10
C GLN A 404 -15.36 12.25 -36.61
N GLY A 405 -16.36 12.03 -37.47
CA GLY A 405 -17.78 12.10 -37.09
C GLY A 405 -18.22 11.02 -36.09
N GLY A 406 -17.58 9.84 -36.11
CA GLY A 406 -17.79 8.81 -35.10
C GLY A 406 -17.32 9.25 -33.72
N TYR A 407 -16.14 9.88 -33.62
CA TYR A 407 -15.63 10.42 -32.36
C TYR A 407 -16.53 11.53 -31.80
N THR A 408 -17.03 12.43 -32.64
CA THR A 408 -17.92 13.52 -32.17
C THR A 408 -19.25 12.99 -31.66
N LEU A 409 -19.87 12.05 -32.36
CA LEU A 409 -21.10 11.39 -31.90
C LEU A 409 -20.88 10.66 -30.57
N VAL A 410 -19.76 9.97 -30.40
CA VAL A 410 -19.45 9.26 -29.16
C VAL A 410 -19.21 10.24 -28.00
N LEU A 411 -18.48 11.34 -28.21
CA LEU A 411 -18.24 12.36 -27.19
C LEU A 411 -19.56 13.01 -26.72
N VAL A 412 -20.44 13.35 -27.65
CA VAL A 412 -21.77 13.91 -27.34
C VAL A 412 -22.66 12.86 -26.65
N SER A 413 -22.56 11.59 -27.07
CA SER A 413 -23.28 10.48 -26.40
C SER A 413 -22.82 10.30 -24.95
N VAL A 414 -21.52 10.39 -24.67
CA VAL A 414 -20.98 10.36 -23.31
C VAL A 414 -21.41 11.59 -22.51
N ALA A 415 -21.42 12.78 -23.12
CA ALA A 415 -21.91 13.99 -22.48
C ALA A 415 -23.40 13.87 -22.10
N LEU A 416 -24.22 13.32 -22.99
CA LEU A 416 -25.63 13.00 -22.72
C LEU A 416 -25.77 12.00 -21.58
N LEU A 417 -24.96 10.94 -21.56
CA LEU A 417 -24.97 9.95 -20.49
C LEU A 417 -24.64 10.59 -19.13
N TYR A 418 -23.62 11.43 -19.06
CA TYR A 418 -23.25 12.14 -17.83
C TYR A 418 -24.35 13.09 -17.34
N HIS A 419 -24.95 13.86 -18.26
CA HIS A 419 -26.10 14.73 -17.95
C HIS A 419 -27.32 13.92 -17.51
N ALA A 420 -27.62 12.81 -18.19
CA ALA A 420 -28.74 11.93 -17.87
C ALA A 420 -28.56 11.27 -16.50
N LEU A 421 -27.36 10.81 -16.17
CA LEU A 421 -27.03 10.29 -14.83
C LEU A 421 -27.27 11.36 -13.78
N ASN A 422 -26.79 12.59 -14.00
CA ASN A 422 -27.00 13.69 -13.05
C ASN A 422 -28.48 14.04 -12.87
N ARG A 423 -29.27 14.02 -13.95
CA ARG A 423 -30.70 14.40 -13.94
C ARG A 423 -31.62 13.30 -13.39
N PHE A 424 -31.41 12.05 -13.76
CA PHE A 424 -32.33 10.94 -13.44
C PHE A 424 -31.87 10.09 -12.28
N ALA A 425 -30.56 9.99 -12.03
CA ALA A 425 -29.99 9.19 -10.94
C ALA A 425 -29.67 10.02 -9.69
N VAL A 426 -30.35 11.15 -9.48
CA VAL A 426 -30.18 12.02 -8.30
C VAL A 426 -30.19 11.23 -6.97
N PRO A 427 -31.10 10.26 -6.73
CA PRO A 427 -31.09 9.49 -5.49
C PRO A 427 -29.83 8.63 -5.30
N LEU A 428 -29.28 8.09 -6.40
CA LEU A 428 -28.02 7.33 -6.37
C LEU A 428 -26.79 8.23 -6.19
N LEU A 429 -26.84 9.45 -6.72
CA LEU A 429 -25.72 10.41 -6.70
C LEU A 429 -25.69 11.30 -5.45
N GLN A 430 -26.82 11.46 -4.74
CA GLN A 430 -26.91 12.20 -3.47
C GLN A 430 -25.87 11.78 -2.41
N PRO A 431 -25.63 10.49 -2.13
CA PRO A 431 -24.59 10.08 -1.17
C PRO A 431 -23.16 10.36 -1.67
N LEU A 432 -22.99 10.69 -2.95
CA LEU A 432 -21.71 10.90 -3.63
C LEU A 432 -21.30 12.39 -3.68
N GLY A 433 -22.07 13.29 -3.07
CA GLY A 433 -21.70 14.68 -2.83
C GLY A 433 -21.61 15.52 -4.12
N LYS A 434 -20.44 16.11 -4.39
CA LYS A 434 -20.21 17.07 -5.51
C LYS A 434 -20.13 16.42 -6.90
N LEU A 435 -20.34 15.10 -7.01
CA LEU A 435 -20.16 14.34 -8.24
C LEU A 435 -21.04 14.85 -9.40
N GLY A 436 -22.31 15.18 -9.12
CA GLY A 436 -23.22 15.69 -10.13
C GLY A 436 -22.70 16.96 -10.83
N ARG A 437 -22.15 17.90 -10.05
CA ARG A 437 -21.57 19.13 -10.59
C ARG A 437 -20.33 18.86 -11.46
N SER A 438 -19.48 17.90 -11.08
CA SER A 438 -18.33 17.52 -11.91
C SER A 438 -18.73 16.83 -13.21
N LEU A 439 -19.81 16.02 -13.20
CA LEU A 439 -20.32 15.36 -14.40
C LEU A 439 -20.87 16.38 -15.40
N ASP A 440 -21.64 17.37 -14.95
CA ASP A 440 -22.12 18.47 -15.81
C ASP A 440 -20.95 19.29 -16.38
N GLN A 441 -19.92 19.57 -15.59
CA GLN A 441 -18.72 20.26 -16.06
C GLN A 441 -17.99 19.46 -17.15
N ILE A 442 -17.81 18.16 -16.95
CA ILE A 442 -17.20 17.29 -17.97
C ILE A 442 -18.08 17.25 -19.21
N ALA A 443 -19.40 17.08 -19.08
CA ALA A 443 -20.33 17.07 -20.20
C ALA A 443 -20.26 18.37 -21.04
N LEU A 444 -20.20 19.53 -20.39
CA LEU A 444 -20.05 20.83 -21.07
C LEU A 444 -18.72 20.95 -21.82
N VAL A 445 -17.62 20.47 -21.23
CA VAL A 445 -16.31 20.43 -21.90
C VAL A 445 -16.36 19.52 -23.13
N LEU A 446 -16.99 18.34 -23.03
CA LEU A 446 -17.13 17.41 -24.16
C LEU A 446 -17.95 18.02 -25.31
N VAL A 447 -19.06 18.69 -24.99
CA VAL A 447 -19.89 19.38 -25.99
C VAL A 447 -19.13 20.53 -26.64
N CYS A 448 -18.34 21.29 -25.87
CA CYS A 448 -17.50 22.37 -26.39
C CYS A 448 -16.38 21.86 -27.32
N LEU A 449 -15.82 20.68 -27.04
CA LEU A 449 -14.77 20.07 -27.86
C LEU A 449 -15.29 19.46 -29.16
N ALA A 450 -16.55 19.01 -29.20
CA ALA A 450 -17.09 18.32 -30.37
C ALA A 450 -16.96 19.11 -31.70
N PRO A 451 -17.30 20.41 -31.78
CA PRO A 451 -17.09 21.22 -33.00
C PRO A 451 -15.64 21.28 -33.49
N PHE A 452 -14.69 21.44 -32.57
CA PHE A 452 -13.26 21.50 -32.91
C PHE A 452 -12.73 20.15 -33.40
N ILE A 453 -13.33 19.05 -32.93
CA ILE A 453 -12.96 17.71 -33.38
C ILE A 453 -13.62 17.40 -34.71
N SER A 454 -14.85 17.85 -35.02
CA SER A 454 -15.51 17.58 -36.31
C SER A 454 -14.99 18.44 -37.45
N SER A 455 -14.74 19.73 -37.23
CA SER A 455 -14.40 20.66 -38.31
C SER A 455 -13.38 21.73 -37.86
N PRO A 456 -12.13 21.35 -37.53
CA PRO A 456 -11.14 22.24 -36.93
C PRO A 456 -10.82 23.50 -37.75
N LEU A 457 -10.98 23.44 -39.08
CA LEU A 457 -10.68 24.52 -40.02
C LEU A 457 -11.92 25.33 -40.45
N LEU A 458 -13.08 25.08 -39.85
CA LEU A 458 -14.32 25.75 -40.23
C LEU A 458 -14.24 27.29 -40.18
N PRO A 459 -13.64 27.93 -39.14
CA PRO A 459 -13.49 29.38 -39.14
C PRO A 459 -12.63 29.91 -40.30
N GLN A 460 -11.58 29.18 -40.67
CA GLN A 460 -10.70 29.55 -41.78
C GLN A 460 -11.40 29.36 -43.13
N GLN A 461 -12.19 28.29 -43.29
CA GLN A 461 -12.96 28.02 -44.50
C GLN A 461 -14.04 29.06 -44.74
N LEU A 462 -14.74 29.47 -43.67
CA LEU A 462 -15.77 30.49 -43.76
C LEU A 462 -15.17 31.86 -44.12
N PHE A 463 -13.99 32.18 -43.57
CA PHE A 463 -13.24 33.37 -43.94
C PHE A 463 -12.79 33.33 -45.41
N SER A 464 -12.21 32.22 -45.87
CA SER A 464 -11.79 32.10 -47.27
C SER A 464 -12.94 32.16 -48.25
N ALA A 465 -14.08 31.52 -47.93
CA ALA A 465 -15.28 31.56 -48.74
C ALA A 465 -15.86 32.99 -48.83
N ALA A 466 -15.92 33.70 -47.71
CA ALA A 466 -16.42 35.08 -47.66
C ALA A 466 -15.55 36.08 -48.46
N TYR A 467 -14.23 35.87 -48.52
CA TYR A 467 -13.28 36.77 -49.20
C TYR A 467 -12.77 36.24 -50.56
N GLN A 468 -13.29 35.11 -51.05
CA GLN A 468 -12.89 34.47 -52.30
C GLN A 468 -11.37 34.23 -52.42
N ILE A 469 -10.71 33.92 -51.30
CA ILE A 469 -9.26 33.64 -51.28
C ILE A 469 -9.04 32.18 -51.69
N PRO A 470 -8.30 31.89 -52.77
CA PRO A 470 -8.01 30.52 -53.16
C PRO A 470 -7.15 29.84 -52.09
N LEU A 471 -7.67 28.78 -51.47
CA LEU A 471 -6.91 27.93 -50.56
C LEU A 471 -6.36 26.72 -51.32
N ASP A 472 -5.04 26.67 -51.48
CA ASP A 472 -4.33 25.45 -51.86
C ASP A 472 -4.19 24.55 -50.62
N SER A 473 -5.12 23.61 -50.36
CA SER A 473 -4.82 22.41 -49.53
C SER A 473 -6.00 21.44 -49.29
N ASN A 474 -5.64 20.14 -49.30
CA ASN A 474 -6.29 18.94 -48.74
C ASN A 474 -7.84 18.84 -48.73
N LEU A 475 -8.38 18.11 -49.73
CA LEU A 475 -9.81 17.76 -49.88
C LEU A 475 -10.47 17.15 -48.63
N ASN A 476 -9.73 16.42 -47.78
CA ASN A 476 -10.29 15.69 -46.63
C ASN A 476 -10.72 16.57 -45.45
N LEU A 477 -10.32 17.84 -45.43
CA LEU A 477 -10.63 18.77 -44.33
C LEU A 477 -11.76 19.75 -44.69
N TYR A 478 -12.23 19.76 -45.94
CA TYR A 478 -13.30 20.63 -46.39
C TYR A 478 -14.67 20.07 -45.96
N VAL A 479 -15.57 20.96 -45.51
CA VAL A 479 -16.97 20.58 -45.25
C VAL A 479 -17.60 20.19 -46.59
N HIS A 480 -17.97 18.92 -46.73
CA HIS A 480 -18.70 18.39 -47.86
C HIS A 480 -20.03 17.82 -47.40
N PRO A 481 -21.07 17.82 -48.26
CA PRO A 481 -22.36 17.20 -47.95
C PRO A 481 -22.19 15.67 -47.93
N ASN A 482 -21.65 15.16 -46.84
CA ASN A 482 -21.40 13.74 -46.59
C ASN A 482 -21.97 13.33 -45.22
N TRP A 483 -21.88 12.03 -44.92
CA TRP A 483 -22.36 11.48 -43.65
C TRP A 483 -21.63 12.09 -42.43
N ALA A 484 -20.39 12.57 -42.60
CA ALA A 484 -19.65 13.21 -41.51
C ALA A 484 -20.24 14.58 -41.15
N ALA A 485 -20.65 15.38 -42.14
CA ALA A 485 -21.36 16.65 -41.90
C ALA A 485 -22.73 16.41 -41.23
N ALA A 486 -23.46 15.37 -41.63
CA ALA A 486 -24.71 15.00 -40.97
C ALA A 486 -24.49 14.58 -39.50
N ALA A 487 -23.47 13.77 -39.23
CA ALA A 487 -23.08 13.38 -37.87
C ALA A 487 -22.68 14.59 -37.01
N GLU A 488 -21.96 15.55 -37.59
CA GLU A 488 -21.61 16.81 -36.94
C GLU A 488 -22.84 17.64 -36.59
N LEU A 489 -23.76 17.85 -37.54
CA LEU A 489 -25.01 18.60 -37.28
C LEU A 489 -25.82 17.97 -36.16
N ILE A 490 -25.97 16.65 -36.17
CA ILE A 490 -26.65 15.91 -35.09
C ILE A 490 -25.91 16.11 -33.76
N ALA A 491 -24.58 15.97 -33.74
CA ALA A 491 -23.78 16.11 -32.54
C ALA A 491 -23.86 17.52 -31.94
N VAL A 492 -23.69 18.57 -32.75
CA VAL A 492 -23.74 19.97 -32.32
C VAL A 492 -25.16 20.36 -31.89
N GLY A 493 -26.19 19.98 -32.66
CA GLY A 493 -27.58 20.25 -32.30
C GLY A 493 -28.00 19.59 -30.99
N VAL A 494 -27.59 18.34 -30.75
CA VAL A 494 -27.77 17.67 -29.45
C VAL A 494 -26.99 18.37 -28.33
N GLY A 495 -25.77 18.84 -28.62
CA GLY A 495 -24.98 19.68 -27.72
C GLY A 495 -25.69 20.97 -27.31
N CYS A 496 -26.29 21.69 -28.26
CA CYS A 496 -27.12 22.86 -28.02
C CYS A 496 -28.30 22.54 -27.09
N LEU A 497 -29.04 21.45 -27.35
CA LEU A 497 -30.13 21.01 -26.48
C LEU A 497 -29.66 20.67 -25.07
N LEU A 498 -28.50 20.03 -24.94
CA LEU A 498 -27.89 19.68 -23.64
C LEU A 498 -27.54 20.94 -22.85
N THR A 499 -26.87 21.92 -23.47
CA THR A 499 -26.51 23.19 -22.79
C THR A 499 -27.76 23.93 -22.31
N MET A 500 -28.82 24.01 -23.12
CA MET A 500 -30.11 24.62 -22.74
C MET A 500 -30.79 23.86 -21.59
N SER A 501 -30.74 22.53 -21.61
CA SER A 501 -31.26 21.66 -20.54
C SER A 501 -30.56 21.94 -19.21
N ILE A 502 -29.23 22.10 -19.20
CA ILE A 502 -28.44 22.45 -18.01
C ILE A 502 -28.80 23.86 -17.52
N ILE A 503 -28.93 24.84 -18.42
CA ILE A 503 -29.30 26.23 -18.08
C ILE A 503 -30.66 26.26 -17.37
N LEU A 504 -31.68 25.58 -17.94
CA LEU A 504 -33.03 25.53 -17.38
C LEU A 504 -33.07 24.84 -16.01
N LEU A 505 -32.29 23.76 -15.83
CA LEU A 505 -32.22 23.03 -14.58
C LEU A 505 -31.64 23.91 -13.45
N HIS A 506 -30.59 24.67 -13.75
CA HIS A 506 -29.98 25.60 -12.81
C HIS A 506 -30.83 26.85 -12.53
N ALA A 507 -31.53 27.36 -13.54
CA ALA A 507 -32.49 28.46 -13.37
C ALA A 507 -33.64 28.07 -12.42
N ASN A 508 -34.16 26.84 -12.54
CA ASN A 508 -35.25 26.34 -11.69
C ASN A 508 -34.81 26.12 -10.22
N HIS A 509 -33.55 25.71 -9.99
CA HIS A 509 -33.00 25.56 -8.62
C HIS A 509 -32.74 26.90 -7.92
N ARG A 510 -32.49 27.98 -8.67
CA ARG A 510 -32.26 29.32 -8.12
C ARG A 510 -33.50 29.96 -7.52
N GLY A 511 -34.70 29.56 -7.93
CA GLY A 511 -35.94 29.94 -7.25
C GLY A 511 -35.98 29.57 -5.76
N LYS A 512 -35.00 28.79 -5.26
CA LYS A 512 -34.93 28.29 -3.88
C LYS A 512 -33.69 28.68 -3.09
N THR A 513 -32.63 29.27 -3.68
CA THR A 513 -31.39 29.59 -2.91
C THR A 513 -30.69 30.89 -3.39
N GLU A 514 -30.52 31.83 -2.45
CA GLU A 514 -29.80 33.10 -2.60
C GLU A 514 -28.28 32.89 -2.56
N ASN A 515 -27.64 32.57 -3.69
CA ASN A 515 -26.18 32.58 -3.79
C ASN A 515 -25.70 33.57 -4.87
N HIS A 516 -24.68 34.37 -4.51
CA HIS A 516 -24.31 35.63 -5.17
C HIS A 516 -23.33 35.52 -6.37
N TYR A 517 -22.76 34.34 -6.66
CA TYR A 517 -21.83 34.15 -7.79
C TYR A 517 -22.49 33.38 -8.93
N ASN A 518 -22.86 34.09 -10.01
CA ASN A 518 -23.64 33.55 -11.12
C ASN A 518 -22.78 33.34 -12.38
N ASN A 519 -22.24 32.13 -12.56
CA ASN A 519 -21.44 31.78 -13.75
C ASN A 519 -22.28 31.17 -14.89
N TRP A 520 -23.58 30.93 -14.68
CA TRP A 520 -24.47 30.27 -15.66
C TRP A 520 -24.78 31.09 -16.92
N PRO A 521 -24.82 32.44 -16.91
CA PRO A 521 -25.00 33.23 -18.13
C PRO A 521 -23.92 32.97 -19.19
N TRP A 522 -22.71 32.55 -18.77
CA TRP A 522 -21.66 32.15 -19.70
C TRP A 522 -22.02 30.91 -20.52
N LEU A 523 -22.96 30.08 -20.08
CA LEU A 523 -23.47 28.96 -20.90
C LEU A 523 -24.34 29.43 -22.06
N LEU A 524 -24.97 30.61 -21.98
CA LEU A 524 -25.70 31.18 -23.12
C LEU A 524 -24.72 31.58 -24.24
N LEU A 525 -23.54 32.08 -23.88
CA LEU A 525 -22.48 32.35 -24.85
C LEU A 525 -21.97 31.06 -25.50
N LEU A 526 -21.82 29.97 -24.73
CA LEU A 526 -21.47 28.66 -25.27
C LEU A 526 -22.55 28.13 -26.23
N SER A 527 -23.83 28.21 -25.84
CA SER A 527 -24.95 27.81 -26.70
C SER A 527 -25.01 28.63 -28.00
N GLY A 528 -24.84 29.96 -27.90
CA GLY A 528 -24.77 30.83 -29.08
C GLY A 528 -23.58 30.52 -29.98
N PHE A 529 -22.42 30.18 -29.41
CA PHE A 529 -21.25 29.73 -30.16
C PHE A 529 -21.53 28.41 -30.92
N LEU A 530 -22.09 27.41 -30.25
CA LEU A 530 -22.45 26.12 -30.87
C LEU A 530 -23.48 26.30 -31.99
N LEU A 531 -24.49 27.15 -31.79
CA LEU A 531 -25.49 27.46 -32.80
C LEU A 531 -24.87 28.16 -34.02
N ASN A 532 -23.96 29.11 -33.80
CA ASN A 532 -23.25 29.77 -34.90
C ASN A 532 -22.37 28.79 -35.68
N TRP A 533 -21.74 27.84 -34.98
CA TRP A 533 -20.98 26.76 -35.60
C TRP A 533 -21.87 25.87 -36.48
N GLU A 534 -23.03 25.47 -35.98
CA GLU A 534 -24.03 24.68 -36.72
C GLU A 534 -24.56 25.42 -37.96
N LEU A 535 -24.86 26.71 -37.85
CA LEU A 535 -25.29 27.51 -39.01
C LEU A 535 -24.17 27.64 -40.05
N SER A 536 -22.93 27.78 -39.60
CA SER A 536 -21.76 27.87 -40.48
C SER A 536 -21.51 26.56 -41.26
N THR A 537 -21.67 25.39 -40.63
CA THR A 537 -21.57 24.11 -41.33
C THR A 537 -22.69 23.94 -42.36
N ILE A 538 -23.92 24.38 -42.06
CA ILE A 538 -25.04 24.35 -43.02
C ILE A 538 -24.75 25.23 -44.24
N VAL A 539 -24.31 26.47 -44.02
CA VAL A 539 -24.02 27.43 -45.10
C VAL A 539 -22.93 26.91 -46.04
N LEU A 540 -21.85 26.34 -45.49
CA LEU A 540 -20.76 25.76 -46.28
C LEU A 540 -21.18 24.45 -46.99
N SER A 541 -21.94 23.57 -46.32
CA SER A 541 -22.36 22.28 -46.90
C SER A 541 -23.38 22.42 -48.03
N LEU A 542 -24.20 23.47 -48.00
CA LEU A 542 -25.17 23.81 -49.06
C LEU A 542 -24.60 24.73 -50.14
N ASN A 543 -23.30 25.09 -50.04
CA ASN A 543 -22.62 26.02 -50.94
C ASN A 543 -23.38 27.35 -51.12
N LEU A 544 -23.85 27.93 -50.01
CA LEU A 544 -24.64 29.17 -49.98
C LEU A 544 -23.78 30.44 -49.83
N VAL A 545 -22.45 30.35 -50.04
CA VAL A 545 -21.47 31.45 -49.88
C VAL A 545 -21.04 32.02 -51.22
#